data_AF-A0A6C0PAC5-F1
#
_entry.id   AF-A0A6C0PAC5-F1
#
_cell.length_a   1.000
_cell.length_b   1.000
_cell.length_c   1.000
_cell.angle_alpha   90.00
_cell.angle_beta   90.00
_cell.angle_gamma   90.00
#
_symmetry.space_group_name_H-M   'P 1'
#
loop_
_entity.id
_entity.type
_entity.pdbx_description
1 polymer ?
#
loop_
_entity_poly.entity_id
_entity_poly.type
_entity_poly.pdbx_seq_one_letter_code
_entity_poly.pdbx_strand_id
1 'polypeptide(L)'
;MELEKAWKISEFAKLIEGNHHNTINQWFNALEEKRIHYVNRVLGEKVYDQSDLEIARYISEGRAKKYNLQLIFDQLPDVFELRPFPLDWGTGEGGLVDLEAIKRQIEATFEEKLQKAQLEIRDEVVSAATRLLEEHRSLLPAPKSSEESRLERINDNMARMKVEWKLEEKAIEEWSKLPDNERMKRAGLFRKEEDLGKRSEFIRRYKQENMEDAMKTEYGVE
;
A
#
# COMPACT_ATOMS: atom_id res chain seq x y z
N MET A 1 -24.14 13.84 28.56
CA MET A 1 -24.86 13.45 29.78
C MET A 1 -24.31 12.08 30.15
N GLU A 2 -23.53 11.99 31.23
CA GLU A 2 -22.98 10.71 31.67
C GLU A 2 -24.13 9.88 32.28
N LEU A 3 -24.43 8.74 31.68
CA LEU A 3 -25.36 7.77 32.25
C LEU A 3 -24.60 7.03 33.37
N GLU A 4 -24.64 7.55 34.59
CA GLU A 4 -23.95 6.94 35.76
C GLU A 4 -24.41 5.48 36.00
N LYS A 5 -25.64 5.14 35.58
CA LYS A 5 -26.17 3.78 35.62
C LYS A 5 -27.22 3.59 34.52
N ALA A 6 -27.00 2.60 33.68
CA ALA A 6 -27.80 2.36 32.48
C ALA A 6 -28.10 0.85 32.36
N TRP A 7 -29.38 0.51 32.16
CA TRP A 7 -29.85 -0.88 32.10
C TRP A 7 -30.45 -1.19 30.74
N LYS A 8 -30.28 -2.43 30.27
CA LYS A 8 -31.11 -2.97 29.18
C LYS A 8 -32.48 -3.38 29.72
N ILE A 9 -33.50 -3.46 28.86
CA ILE A 9 -34.89 -3.80 29.25
C ILE A 9 -34.98 -5.08 30.09
N SER A 10 -34.15 -6.09 29.82
CA SER A 10 -34.12 -7.38 30.53
C SER A 10 -33.59 -7.26 31.96
N GLU A 11 -32.68 -6.32 32.23
CA GLU A 11 -32.15 -6.04 33.56
C GLU A 11 -33.04 -5.05 34.29
N PHE A 12 -33.48 -4.01 33.59
CA PHE A 12 -34.39 -2.99 34.08
C PHE A 12 -35.69 -3.59 34.62
N ALA A 13 -36.29 -4.54 33.90
CA ALA A 13 -37.52 -5.18 34.32
C ALA A 13 -37.37 -5.98 35.63
N LYS A 14 -36.18 -6.49 35.96
CA LYS A 14 -35.94 -7.21 37.22
C LYS A 14 -35.99 -6.30 38.44
N LEU A 15 -35.83 -4.99 38.25
CA LEU A 15 -35.86 -3.98 39.32
C LEU A 15 -37.29 -3.54 39.68
N ILE A 16 -38.29 -4.05 38.94
CA ILE A 16 -39.70 -3.70 39.07
C ILE A 16 -40.48 -4.99 39.31
N GLU A 17 -40.98 -5.15 40.53
CA GLU A 17 -41.69 -6.37 40.91
C GLU A 17 -43.01 -6.54 40.15
N GLY A 18 -43.36 -7.79 39.86
CA GLY A 18 -44.68 -8.18 39.37
C GLY A 18 -44.97 -7.93 37.89
N ASN A 19 -44.04 -7.35 37.11
CA ASN A 19 -44.28 -7.05 35.70
C ASN A 19 -43.23 -7.68 34.77
N HIS A 20 -43.70 -8.27 33.67
CA HIS A 20 -42.81 -8.84 32.66
C HIS A 20 -42.16 -7.74 31.83
N HIS A 21 -40.94 -7.98 31.32
CA HIS A 21 -40.18 -7.02 30.53
C HIS A 21 -40.98 -6.49 29.31
N ASN A 22 -41.85 -7.32 28.73
CA ASN A 22 -42.68 -6.95 27.58
C ASN A 22 -43.72 -5.88 27.96
N THR A 23 -44.31 -6.00 29.14
CA THR A 23 -45.31 -5.06 29.65
C THR A 23 -44.67 -3.70 29.93
N ILE A 24 -43.50 -3.70 30.57
CA ILE A 24 -42.74 -2.49 30.84
C ILE A 24 -42.31 -1.83 29.53
N ASN A 25 -41.80 -2.62 28.58
CA ASN A 25 -41.44 -2.11 27.25
C ASN A 25 -42.66 -1.47 26.53
N GLN A 26 -43.84 -2.09 26.63
CA GLN A 26 -45.07 -1.54 26.08
C GLN A 26 -45.47 -0.21 26.73
N TRP A 27 -45.28 -0.03 28.03
CA TRP A 27 -45.54 1.25 28.70
C TRP A 27 -44.65 2.36 28.14
N PHE A 28 -43.35 2.12 28.04
CA PHE A 28 -42.41 3.11 27.50
C PHE A 28 -42.62 3.37 26.01
N ASN A 29 -42.99 2.36 25.21
CA ASN A 29 -43.41 2.57 23.83
C ASN A 29 -44.63 3.49 23.74
N ALA A 30 -45.61 3.30 24.61
CA ALA A 30 -46.82 4.13 24.64
C ALA A 30 -46.53 5.57 25.12
N LEU A 31 -45.59 5.75 26.06
CA LEU A 31 -45.11 7.07 26.47
C LEU A 31 -44.40 7.81 25.33
N GLU A 32 -43.57 7.08 24.57
CA GLU A 32 -42.88 7.61 23.39
C GLU A 32 -43.86 7.99 22.26
N GLU A 33 -44.85 7.13 21.99
CA GLU A 33 -45.88 7.35 20.98
C GLU A 33 -46.76 8.56 21.31
N LYS A 34 -47.12 8.72 22.58
CA LYS A 34 -47.89 9.87 23.09
C LYS A 34 -47.05 11.14 23.28
N ARG A 35 -45.75 11.09 22.97
CA ARG A 35 -44.80 12.19 23.15
C ARG A 35 -44.73 12.72 24.58
N ILE A 36 -44.82 11.82 25.56
CA ILE A 36 -44.79 12.15 26.98
C ILE A 36 -43.36 12.05 27.53
N HIS A 37 -42.63 10.97 27.20
CA HIS A 37 -41.29 10.74 27.71
C HIS A 37 -40.43 9.96 26.71
N TYR A 38 -39.21 10.45 26.44
CA TYR A 38 -38.25 9.81 25.54
C TYR A 38 -37.33 8.84 26.29
N VAL A 39 -37.08 7.63 25.77
CA VAL A 39 -36.09 6.69 26.35
C VAL A 39 -34.76 6.80 25.61
N ASN A 40 -33.66 6.89 26.36
CA ASN A 40 -32.31 7.00 25.82
C ASN A 40 -31.92 5.79 24.96
N ARG A 41 -31.01 6.01 24.01
CA ARG A 41 -30.52 4.97 23.10
C ARG A 41 -29.00 4.98 22.97
N VAL A 42 -28.40 3.80 22.97
CA VAL A 42 -26.98 3.59 22.67
C VAL A 42 -26.89 2.60 21.51
N LEU A 43 -26.26 3.01 20.41
CA LEU A 43 -26.23 2.23 19.15
C LEU A 43 -27.62 1.79 18.66
N GLY A 44 -28.64 2.61 18.90
CA GLY A 44 -30.04 2.34 18.51
C GLY A 44 -30.85 1.50 19.51
N GLU A 45 -30.21 0.84 20.48
CA GLU A 45 -30.89 0.06 21.52
C GLU A 45 -31.37 0.94 22.67
N LYS A 46 -32.57 0.68 23.20
CA LYS A 46 -33.12 1.39 24.37
C LYS A 46 -32.31 1.08 25.63
N VAL A 47 -31.93 2.13 26.35
CA VAL A 47 -31.22 2.07 27.62
C VAL A 47 -31.99 2.90 28.64
N TYR A 48 -32.19 2.31 29.80
CA TYR A 48 -33.00 2.88 30.87
C TYR A 48 -32.10 3.37 32.01
N ASP A 49 -32.42 4.51 32.60
CA ASP A 49 -31.72 5.08 33.76
C ASP A 49 -32.59 5.13 35.02
N GLN A 50 -32.10 5.81 36.05
CA GLN A 50 -32.76 5.91 37.35
C GLN A 50 -34.11 6.65 37.28
N SER A 51 -34.20 7.69 36.46
CA SER A 51 -35.46 8.43 36.26
C SER A 51 -36.50 7.53 35.59
N ASP A 52 -36.08 6.72 34.63
CA ASP A 52 -36.96 5.75 33.98
C ASP A 52 -37.47 4.70 35.00
N LEU A 53 -36.61 4.27 35.93
CA LEU A 53 -36.98 3.32 36.98
C LEU A 53 -38.09 3.87 37.89
N GLU A 54 -38.01 5.14 38.26
CA GLU A 54 -39.00 5.80 39.11
C GLU A 54 -40.35 5.96 38.38
N ILE A 55 -40.32 6.36 37.12
CA ILE A 55 -41.52 6.43 36.26
C ILE A 55 -42.17 5.05 36.14
N ALA A 56 -41.38 4.00 35.92
CA ALA A 56 -41.90 2.64 35.76
C ALA A 56 -42.50 2.08 37.05
N ARG A 57 -41.93 2.41 38.22
CA ARG A 57 -42.49 2.09 39.53
C ARG A 57 -43.82 2.80 39.76
N TYR A 58 -43.88 4.10 39.45
CA TYR A 58 -45.12 4.87 39.55
C TYR A 58 -46.24 4.27 38.69
N ILE A 59 -45.93 3.88 37.44
CA ILE A 59 -46.90 3.21 36.57
C ILE A 59 -47.33 1.87 37.17
N SER A 60 -46.39 1.05 37.65
CA SER A 60 -46.69 -0.25 38.29
C SER A 60 -47.65 -0.09 39.48
N GLU A 61 -47.38 0.87 40.37
CA GLU A 61 -48.22 1.16 41.54
C GLU A 61 -49.61 1.64 41.15
N GLY A 62 -49.70 2.54 40.16
CA GLY A 62 -50.99 3.01 39.65
C GLY A 62 -51.82 1.87 39.05
N ARG A 63 -51.17 0.94 38.35
CA ARG A 63 -51.82 -0.25 37.78
C ARG A 63 -52.26 -1.24 38.85
N ALA A 64 -51.49 -1.43 39.93
CA ALA A 64 -51.90 -2.23 41.07
C ALA A 64 -53.16 -1.67 41.75
N LYS A 65 -53.31 -0.34 41.78
CA LYS A 65 -54.51 0.37 42.26
C LYS A 65 -55.68 0.40 41.26
N LYS A 66 -55.55 -0.31 40.13
CA LYS A 66 -56.54 -0.40 39.04
C LYS A 66 -56.82 0.92 38.32
N TYR A 67 -55.92 1.91 38.40
CA TYR A 67 -56.04 3.10 37.55
C TYR A 67 -55.83 2.73 36.08
N ASN A 68 -56.53 3.44 35.20
CA ASN A 68 -56.33 3.27 33.78
C ASN A 68 -54.98 3.91 33.37
N LEU A 69 -54.34 3.36 32.32
CA LEU A 69 -53.02 3.82 31.88
C LEU A 69 -53.03 5.28 31.43
N GLN A 70 -54.12 5.74 30.83
CA GLN A 70 -54.23 7.12 30.33
C GLN A 70 -54.14 8.13 31.48
N LEU A 71 -54.89 7.92 32.55
CA LEU A 71 -54.88 8.76 33.74
C LEU A 71 -53.50 8.78 34.40
N ILE A 72 -52.83 7.63 34.47
CA ILE A 72 -51.45 7.55 34.99
C ILE A 72 -50.53 8.41 34.11
N PHE A 73 -50.63 8.27 32.78
CA PHE A 73 -49.80 9.01 31.84
C PHE A 73 -50.05 10.51 31.85
N ASP A 74 -51.30 10.94 31.99
CA ASP A 74 -51.67 12.35 32.08
C ASP A 74 -51.12 13.02 33.34
N GLN A 75 -50.90 12.26 34.42
CA GLN A 75 -50.34 12.76 35.68
C GLN A 75 -48.80 12.75 35.72
N LEU A 76 -48.14 12.01 34.83
CA LEU A 76 -46.67 11.90 34.84
C LEU A 76 -45.95 13.26 34.74
N PRO A 77 -46.36 14.22 33.88
CA PRO A 77 -45.70 15.52 33.78
C PRO A 77 -45.79 16.37 35.05
N ASP A 78 -46.81 16.14 35.89
CA ASP A 78 -47.00 16.88 37.14
C ASP A 78 -46.14 16.32 38.29
N VAL A 79 -45.69 15.07 38.16
CA VAL A 79 -44.97 14.33 39.22
C VAL A 79 -43.48 14.19 38.94
N PHE A 80 -43.09 14.11 37.65
CA PHE A 80 -41.72 13.85 37.23
C PHE A 80 -41.23 14.86 36.21
N GLU A 81 -39.92 15.16 36.25
CA GLU A 81 -39.24 15.84 35.15
C GLU A 81 -39.05 14.86 33.99
N LEU A 82 -39.93 14.94 32.99
CA LEU A 82 -39.92 14.03 31.85
C LEU A 82 -38.89 14.45 30.80
N ARG A 83 -38.25 13.44 30.20
CA ARG A 83 -37.20 13.64 29.21
C ARG A 83 -37.82 14.17 27.90
N PRO A 84 -37.35 15.32 27.39
CA PRO A 84 -37.82 15.85 26.12
C PRO A 84 -37.39 14.94 24.97
N PHE A 85 -38.15 14.99 23.88
CA PHE A 85 -37.80 14.27 22.67
C PHE A 85 -36.70 15.01 21.90
N PRO A 86 -35.75 14.28 21.29
CA PRO A 86 -34.82 14.85 20.33
C PRO A 86 -35.55 15.61 19.21
N LEU A 87 -34.92 16.67 18.68
CA LEU A 87 -35.48 17.53 17.63
C LEU A 87 -35.87 16.75 16.36
N ASP A 88 -35.27 15.59 16.15
CA ASP A 88 -35.40 14.68 15.02
C ASP A 88 -36.32 13.46 15.31
N TRP A 89 -37.02 13.44 16.45
CA TRP A 89 -37.92 12.35 16.80
C TRP A 89 -39.20 12.33 15.95
N GLY A 90 -39.40 11.26 15.17
CA GLY A 90 -40.62 11.01 14.41
C GLY A 90 -40.65 11.56 12.98
N THR A 91 -39.58 12.21 12.52
CA THR A 91 -39.39 12.56 11.09
C THR A 91 -38.83 11.39 10.27
N GLY A 92 -38.59 10.23 10.90
CA GLY A 92 -37.75 9.18 10.31
C GLY A 92 -36.25 9.54 10.32
N GLU A 93 -35.89 10.70 10.88
CA GLU A 93 -34.52 11.22 10.94
C GLU A 93 -33.95 11.18 12.37
N GLY A 94 -34.57 10.41 13.27
CA GLY A 94 -34.07 10.22 14.64
C GLY A 94 -32.70 9.55 14.61
N GLY A 95 -31.65 10.36 14.71
CA GLY A 95 -30.25 9.96 14.65
C GLY A 95 -29.65 9.92 13.25
N LEU A 96 -29.96 10.87 12.37
CA LEU A 96 -29.05 11.13 11.24
C LEU A 96 -27.85 11.93 11.74
N VAL A 97 -26.96 11.24 12.45
CA VAL A 97 -25.54 11.45 12.19
C VAL A 97 -25.41 11.32 10.68
N ASP A 98 -25.19 12.42 9.97
CA ASP A 98 -25.02 12.42 8.52
C ASP A 98 -23.80 11.55 8.21
N LEU A 99 -24.06 10.25 8.04
CA LEU A 99 -23.04 9.23 7.80
C LEU A 99 -22.27 9.56 6.54
N GLU A 100 -22.89 10.24 5.58
CA GLU A 100 -22.23 10.67 4.36
C GLU A 100 -21.29 11.84 4.64
N ALA A 101 -21.68 12.81 5.47
CA ALA A 101 -20.78 13.88 5.93
C ALA A 101 -19.63 13.35 6.80
N ILE A 102 -19.91 12.42 7.72
CA ILE A 102 -18.87 11.76 8.53
C ILE A 102 -17.95 10.94 7.64
N LYS A 103 -18.48 10.17 6.70
CA LYS A 103 -17.68 9.40 5.74
C LYS A 103 -16.78 10.33 4.92
N ARG A 104 -17.31 11.44 4.38
CA ARG A 104 -16.50 12.44 3.67
C ARG A 104 -15.42 13.06 4.55
N GLN A 105 -15.72 13.33 5.82
CA GLN A 105 -14.74 13.86 6.77
C GLN A 105 -13.65 12.82 7.11
N ILE A 106 -14.03 11.55 7.26
CA ILE A 106 -13.09 10.44 7.46
C ILE A 106 -12.23 10.24 6.21
N GLU A 107 -12.82 10.26 5.02
CA GLU A 107 -12.09 10.14 3.75
C GLU A 107 -11.09 11.29 3.58
N ALA A 108 -11.51 12.54 3.83
CA ALA A 108 -10.65 13.70 3.75
C ALA A 108 -9.49 13.66 4.77
N THR A 109 -9.78 13.33 6.04
CA THR A 109 -8.75 13.21 7.08
C THR A 109 -7.83 12.01 6.87
N PHE A 110 -8.34 10.92 6.32
CA PHE A 110 -7.54 9.77 5.94
C PHE A 110 -6.62 10.09 4.78
N GLU A 111 -7.13 10.75 3.73
CA GLU A 111 -6.35 11.16 2.57
C GLU A 111 -5.25 12.16 2.95
N GLU A 112 -5.55 13.15 3.81
CA GLU A 112 -4.56 14.08 4.34
C GLU A 112 -3.45 13.34 5.13
N LYS A 113 -3.83 12.43 6.04
CA LYS A 113 -2.87 11.64 6.82
C LYS A 113 -2.05 10.70 5.94
N LEU A 114 -2.66 10.11 4.92
CA LEU A 114 -1.98 9.21 3.99
C LEU A 114 -0.97 9.98 3.15
N GLN A 115 -1.34 11.16 2.62
CA GLN A 115 -0.42 12.03 1.89
C GLN A 115 0.75 12.47 2.77
N LYS A 116 0.48 12.86 4.02
CA LYS A 116 1.53 13.22 4.98
C LYS A 116 2.47 12.04 5.28
N ALA A 117 1.92 10.85 5.52
CA ALA A 117 2.71 9.65 5.75
C ALA A 117 3.56 9.28 4.52
N GLN A 118 3.03 9.43 3.30
CA GLN A 118 3.80 9.20 2.07
C GLN A 118 4.98 10.16 1.93
N LEU A 119 4.81 11.44 2.28
CA LEU A 119 5.89 12.42 2.29
C LEU A 119 6.95 12.08 3.34
N GLU A 120 6.53 11.74 4.57
CA GLU A 120 7.44 11.35 5.65
C GLU A 120 8.25 10.09 5.30
N ILE A 121 7.59 9.05 4.75
CA ILE A 121 8.27 7.83 4.29
C ILE A 121 9.29 8.15 3.19
N ARG A 122 8.93 9.01 2.23
CA ARG A 122 9.83 9.39 1.15
C ARG A 122 11.07 10.08 1.69
N ASP A 123 10.92 11.01 2.61
CA ASP A 123 12.04 11.74 3.22
C ASP A 123 12.93 10.79 4.04
N GLU A 124 12.33 9.86 4.79
CA GLU A 124 13.09 8.84 5.52
C GLU A 124 13.88 7.91 4.59
N VAL A 125 13.28 7.47 3.49
CA VAL A 125 13.96 6.62 2.48
C VAL A 125 15.13 7.36 1.85
N VAL A 126 14.94 8.63 1.45
CA VAL A 126 16.02 9.45 0.86
C VAL A 126 17.14 9.66 1.89
N SER A 127 16.78 9.94 3.14
CA SER A 127 17.75 10.09 4.23
C SER A 127 18.52 8.81 4.53
N ALA A 128 17.85 7.66 4.56
CA ALA A 128 18.48 6.36 4.76
C ALA A 128 19.42 5.99 3.60
N ALA A 129 18.97 6.18 2.36
CA ALA A 129 19.79 5.95 1.18
C ALA A 129 21.04 6.85 1.16
N THR A 130 20.89 8.12 1.55
CA THR A 130 22.01 9.08 1.61
C THR A 130 23.02 8.67 2.69
N ARG A 131 22.54 8.23 3.87
CA ARG A 131 23.40 7.73 4.94
C ARG A 131 24.17 6.48 4.52
N LEU A 132 23.50 5.51 3.89
CA LEU A 132 24.15 4.31 3.36
C LEU A 132 25.20 4.65 2.30
N LEU A 133 24.89 5.57 1.38
CA LEU A 133 25.84 6.01 0.37
C LEU A 133 27.05 6.70 1.00
N GLU A 134 26.86 7.53 2.03
CA GLU A 134 27.96 8.23 2.70
C GLU A 134 28.80 7.26 3.56
N GLU A 135 28.17 6.32 4.27
CA GLU A 135 28.85 5.28 5.05
C GLU A 135 29.72 4.39 4.15
N HIS A 136 29.19 3.98 2.99
CA HIS A 136 29.90 3.13 2.04
C HIS A 136 30.69 3.92 0.98
N ARG A 137 30.72 5.25 1.05
CA ARG A 137 31.45 6.10 0.10
C ARG A 137 32.93 5.76 0.07
N SER A 138 33.49 5.40 1.22
CA SER A 138 34.89 5.00 1.37
C SER A 138 35.21 3.62 0.79
N LEU A 139 34.20 2.78 0.54
CA LEU A 139 34.35 1.45 -0.06
C LEU A 139 34.22 1.50 -1.59
N LEU A 140 33.63 2.55 -2.13
CA LEU A 140 33.54 2.72 -3.58
C LEU A 140 34.87 3.28 -4.10
N PRO A 141 35.42 2.69 -5.18
CA PRO A 141 36.58 3.30 -5.84
C PRO A 141 36.19 4.71 -6.29
N ALA A 142 37.12 5.65 -6.14
CA ALA A 142 36.92 7.00 -6.62
C ALA A 142 36.53 6.95 -8.11
N PRO A 143 35.53 7.74 -8.56
CA PRO A 143 35.19 7.79 -9.97
C PRO A 143 36.45 8.17 -10.75
N LYS A 144 36.78 7.37 -11.77
CA LYS A 144 37.96 7.60 -12.61
C LYS A 144 37.91 9.03 -13.16
N SER A 145 39.05 9.71 -13.16
CA SER A 145 39.14 11.03 -13.78
C SER A 145 38.86 10.93 -15.29
N SER A 146 38.53 12.05 -15.92
CA SER A 146 38.36 12.12 -17.38
C SER A 146 39.63 11.67 -18.12
N GLU A 147 40.79 12.01 -17.56
CA GLU A 147 42.09 11.63 -18.11
C GLU A 147 42.36 10.13 -17.96
N GLU A 148 42.11 9.55 -16.77
CA GLU A 148 42.24 8.10 -16.53
C GLU A 148 41.33 7.29 -17.46
N SER A 149 40.07 7.72 -17.60
CA SER A 149 39.11 7.07 -18.50
C SER A 149 39.56 7.14 -19.96
N ARG A 150 40.20 8.25 -20.36
CA ARG A 150 40.75 8.41 -21.72
C ARG A 150 41.96 7.51 -21.93
N LEU A 151 42.86 7.45 -20.95
CA LEU A 151 44.06 6.60 -21.01
C LEU A 151 43.69 5.11 -21.06
N GLU A 152 42.71 4.67 -20.29
CA GLU A 152 42.19 3.30 -20.33
C GLU A 152 41.68 2.93 -21.72
N ARG A 153 40.84 3.77 -22.33
CA ARG A 153 40.35 3.53 -23.70
C ARG A 153 41.47 3.46 -24.73
N ILE A 154 42.50 4.30 -24.59
CA ILE A 154 43.66 4.27 -25.49
C ILE A 154 44.43 2.96 -25.28
N ASN A 155 44.64 2.54 -24.04
CA ASN A 155 45.33 1.30 -23.71
C ASN A 155 44.57 0.07 -24.23
N ASP A 156 43.25 0.01 -24.05
CA ASP A 156 42.39 -1.07 -24.54
C ASP A 156 42.45 -1.18 -26.07
N ASN A 157 42.41 -0.03 -26.76
CA ASN A 157 42.53 0.02 -28.21
C ASN A 157 43.91 -0.44 -28.67
N MET A 158 44.99 0.00 -28.00
CA MET A 158 46.34 -0.45 -28.31
C MET A 158 46.52 -1.95 -28.08
N ALA A 159 45.95 -2.50 -27.01
CA ALA A 159 45.97 -3.93 -26.73
C ALA A 159 45.27 -4.73 -27.83
N ARG A 160 44.06 -4.31 -28.22
CA ARG A 160 43.32 -4.90 -29.33
C ARG A 160 44.12 -4.88 -30.64
N MET A 161 44.72 -3.73 -30.99
CA MET A 161 45.54 -3.60 -32.20
C MET A 161 46.73 -4.56 -32.19
N LYS A 162 47.42 -4.72 -31.05
CA LYS A 162 48.54 -5.66 -30.93
C LYS A 162 48.09 -7.11 -31.14
N VAL A 163 46.95 -7.50 -30.58
CA VAL A 163 46.38 -8.84 -30.76
C VAL A 163 46.01 -9.06 -32.23
N GLU A 164 45.36 -8.09 -32.86
CA GLU A 164 45.00 -8.14 -34.28
C GLU A 164 46.22 -8.31 -35.18
N TRP A 165 47.31 -7.59 -34.92
CA TRP A 165 48.56 -7.73 -35.67
C TRP A 165 49.19 -9.11 -35.52
N LYS A 166 49.29 -9.62 -34.28
CA LYS A 166 49.81 -10.98 -34.03
C LYS A 166 48.98 -12.04 -34.75
N LEU A 167 47.65 -11.91 -34.76
CA LEU A 167 46.76 -12.83 -35.46
C LEU A 167 46.89 -12.70 -36.98
N GLU A 168 47.12 -11.50 -37.49
CA GLU A 168 47.36 -11.27 -38.92
C GLU A 168 48.66 -11.91 -39.39
N GLU A 169 49.76 -11.75 -38.65
CA GLU A 169 51.04 -12.40 -38.95
C GLU A 169 50.87 -13.92 -38.98
N LYS A 170 50.25 -14.51 -37.94
CA LYS A 170 49.95 -15.94 -37.90
C LYS A 170 49.07 -16.39 -39.06
N ALA A 171 48.05 -15.62 -39.41
CA ALA A 171 47.18 -15.95 -40.54
C ALA A 171 47.94 -15.94 -41.88
N ILE A 172 48.88 -15.02 -42.07
CA ILE A 172 49.74 -14.96 -43.26
C ILE A 172 50.66 -16.18 -43.30
N GLU A 173 51.24 -16.56 -42.17
CA GLU A 173 52.08 -17.76 -42.05
C GLU A 173 51.28 -19.03 -42.35
N GLU A 174 50.09 -19.20 -41.77
CA GLU A 174 49.22 -20.34 -42.04
C GLU A 174 48.75 -20.38 -43.49
N TRP A 175 48.40 -19.23 -44.06
CA TRP A 175 48.08 -19.12 -45.49
C TRP A 175 49.25 -19.55 -46.39
N SER A 176 50.50 -19.30 -45.98
CA SER A 176 51.71 -19.71 -46.73
C SER A 176 51.93 -21.23 -46.76
N LYS A 177 51.39 -21.95 -45.77
CA LYS A 177 51.52 -23.41 -45.63
C LYS A 177 50.46 -24.18 -46.44
N LEU A 178 49.38 -23.52 -46.87
CA LEU A 178 48.35 -24.15 -47.68
C LEU A 178 48.90 -24.60 -49.04
N PRO A 179 48.31 -25.59 -49.70
CA PRO A 179 48.81 -26.04 -50.99
C PRO A 179 48.44 -25.07 -52.13
N ASP A 180 49.18 -25.14 -53.23
CA ASP A 180 49.03 -24.24 -54.39
C ASP A 180 47.63 -24.23 -55.01
N ASN A 181 46.89 -25.34 -54.93
CA ASN A 181 45.51 -25.44 -55.45
C ASN A 181 44.52 -24.55 -54.66
N GLU A 182 44.81 -24.25 -53.39
CA GLU A 182 43.98 -23.41 -52.54
C GLU A 182 44.43 -21.95 -52.59
N ARG A 183 45.75 -21.72 -52.62
CA ARG A 183 46.36 -20.38 -52.65
C ARG A 183 46.35 -19.70 -54.00
N MET A 184 46.50 -20.45 -55.09
CA MET A 184 46.77 -19.88 -56.41
C MET A 184 45.53 -19.92 -57.32
N LYS A 185 45.33 -18.86 -58.08
CA LYS A 185 44.39 -18.79 -59.21
C LYS A 185 45.14 -18.83 -60.53
N ARG A 186 44.48 -19.32 -61.59
CA ARG A 186 45.05 -19.33 -62.94
C ARG A 186 45.10 -17.89 -63.47
N ALA A 187 46.30 -17.41 -63.80
CA ALA A 187 46.56 -16.11 -64.39
C ALA A 187 47.08 -16.31 -65.83
N GLY A 188 46.17 -16.63 -66.75
CA GLY A 188 46.50 -16.89 -68.16
C GLY A 188 46.76 -18.37 -68.49
N LEU A 189 47.34 -18.66 -69.67
CA LEU A 189 47.37 -20.01 -70.21
C LEU A 189 48.31 -20.97 -69.45
N PHE A 190 49.39 -20.46 -68.83
CA PHE A 190 50.38 -21.26 -68.10
C PHE A 190 50.92 -20.63 -66.80
N ARG A 191 50.46 -19.44 -66.41
CA ARG A 191 50.90 -18.78 -65.17
C ARG A 191 49.83 -18.91 -64.09
N LYS A 192 50.28 -19.04 -62.86
CA LYS A 192 49.45 -19.01 -61.65
C LYS A 192 49.89 -17.80 -60.83
N GLU A 193 48.92 -17.14 -60.21
CA GLU A 193 49.11 -16.00 -59.31
C GLU A 193 48.43 -16.31 -58.00
N GLU A 194 48.93 -15.77 -56.90
CA GLU A 194 48.26 -15.87 -55.61
C GLU A 194 46.87 -15.21 -55.67
N ASP A 195 45.87 -15.90 -55.14
CA ASP A 195 44.52 -15.38 -55.05
C ASP A 195 44.42 -14.42 -53.84
N LEU A 196 44.70 -13.15 -54.08
CA LEU A 196 44.63 -12.10 -53.05
C LEU A 196 43.25 -11.98 -52.39
N GLY A 197 42.18 -12.34 -53.10
CA GLY A 197 40.82 -12.33 -52.57
C GLY A 197 40.65 -13.44 -51.52
N LYS A 198 41.01 -14.67 -51.87
CA LYS A 198 40.99 -15.80 -50.93
C LYS A 198 41.95 -15.61 -49.76
N ARG A 199 43.13 -15.03 -50.00
CA ARG A 199 44.08 -14.69 -48.94
C ARG A 199 43.47 -13.73 -47.92
N SER A 200 42.83 -12.67 -48.40
CA SER A 200 42.19 -11.67 -47.52
C SER A 200 41.02 -12.28 -46.74
N GLU A 201 40.22 -13.12 -47.39
CA GLU A 201 39.11 -13.82 -46.75
C GLU A 201 39.58 -14.83 -45.69
N PHE A 202 40.64 -15.60 -46.00
CA PHE A 202 41.29 -16.51 -45.07
C PHE A 202 41.81 -15.77 -43.85
N ILE A 203 42.58 -14.69 -44.05
CA ILE A 203 43.11 -13.88 -42.95
C ILE A 203 41.98 -13.31 -42.09
N ARG A 204 40.91 -12.81 -42.70
CA ARG A 204 39.75 -12.28 -41.96
C ARG A 204 39.09 -13.36 -41.10
N ARG A 205 38.82 -14.54 -41.68
CA ARG A 205 38.22 -15.66 -40.94
C ARG A 205 39.13 -16.13 -39.80
N TYR A 206 40.42 -16.32 -40.09
CA TYR A 206 41.40 -16.73 -39.09
C TYR A 206 41.43 -15.75 -37.91
N LYS A 207 41.50 -14.44 -38.17
CA LYS A 207 41.44 -13.43 -37.11
C LYS A 207 40.15 -13.51 -36.32
N GLN A 208 39.00 -13.65 -36.99
CA GLN A 208 37.69 -13.72 -36.32
C GLN A 208 37.55 -14.95 -35.42
N GLU A 209 37.95 -16.12 -35.91
CA GLU A 209 37.86 -17.40 -35.20
C GLU A 209 38.81 -17.47 -34.00
N ASN A 210 39.96 -16.80 -34.06
CA ASN A 210 40.98 -16.82 -33.01
C ASN A 210 40.98 -15.56 -32.11
N MET A 211 40.12 -14.57 -32.38
CA MET A 211 40.12 -13.28 -31.67
C MET A 211 39.83 -13.45 -30.19
N GLU A 212 38.80 -14.25 -29.86
CA GLU A 212 38.34 -14.42 -28.48
C GLU A 212 39.44 -15.05 -27.61
N ASP A 213 40.01 -16.16 -28.08
CA ASP A 213 41.06 -16.87 -27.35
C ASP A 213 42.36 -16.04 -27.24
N ALA A 214 42.70 -15.29 -28.29
CA ALA A 214 43.86 -14.41 -28.26
C ALA A 214 43.68 -13.23 -27.29
N MET A 215 42.46 -12.67 -27.19
CA MET A 215 42.14 -11.64 -26.21
C MET A 215 42.15 -12.20 -24.79
N LYS A 216 41.54 -13.37 -24.55
CA LYS A 216 41.61 -14.07 -23.26
C LYS A 216 43.05 -14.27 -22.78
N THR A 217 43.92 -14.71 -23.70
CA THR A 217 45.35 -14.86 -23.43
C THR A 217 46.04 -13.53 -23.09
N GLU A 218 45.78 -12.46 -23.83
CA GLU A 218 46.41 -11.14 -23.60
C GLU A 218 45.94 -10.50 -22.28
N TYR A 219 44.71 -10.76 -21.83
CA TYR A 219 44.18 -10.30 -20.55
C TYR A 219 44.42 -11.27 -19.38
N GLY A 220 45.02 -12.44 -19.63
CA GLY A 220 45.29 -13.46 -18.60
C GLY A 220 44.02 -14.05 -17.98
N VAL A 221 42.94 -14.11 -18.76
CA VAL A 221 41.65 -14.70 -18.35
C VAL A 221 41.52 -16.06 -19.03
N GLU A 222 41.74 -17.14 -18.27
CA GLU A 222 41.48 -18.52 -18.73
C GLU A 222 40.00 -18.90 -18.60
#